data_AF-A0A2X1PXN5-F1
#
_entry.id   AF-A0A2X1PXN5-F1
#
_cell.length_a   1.000
_cell.length_b   1.000
_cell.length_c   1.000
_cell.angle_alpha   90.00
_cell.angle_beta   90.00
_cell.angle_gamma   90.00
#
_symmetry.space_group_name_H-M   'P 1'
#
loop_
_entity.id
_entity.type
_entity.pdbx_description
1 polymer ?
#
loop_
_entity_poly.entity_id
_entity_poly.type
_entity_poly.pdbx_seq_one_letter_code
_entity_poly.pdbx_strand_id
1 'polypeptide(L)'
;MIEQLIQQAQPYWQQYIEHEFVQQLAKGTLPKACFQHYLKQDYLYLFHYSRAFALGVYKAKNFAEMETPRKTLEILCQEIQLHLNYCREWGISEQEIFCHPRECRLHCLYPLFA
;
A
#
# COMPACT_ATOMS: atom_id res chain seq x y z
N MET A 1 -2.02 12.53 -20.18
CA MET A 1 -2.35 12.98 -18.80
C MET A 1 -1.48 12.28 -17.76
N ILE A 2 -1.56 10.96 -17.57
CA ILE A 2 -0.71 10.25 -16.59
C ILE A 2 0.79 10.40 -16.90
N GLU A 3 1.18 10.23 -18.16
CA GLU A 3 2.58 10.41 -18.61
C GLU A 3 3.14 11.81 -18.28
N GLN A 4 2.31 12.85 -18.38
CA GLN A 4 2.72 14.22 -18.04
C GLN A 4 2.92 14.38 -16.53
N LEU A 5 2.06 13.77 -15.71
CA LEU A 5 2.23 13.76 -14.26
C LEU A 5 3.50 13.00 -13.85
N ILE A 6 3.79 11.88 -14.50
CA ILE A 6 5.03 11.10 -14.28
C ILE A 6 6.25 11.94 -14.65
N GLN A 7 6.21 12.62 -15.79
CA GLN A 7 7.31 13.48 -16.23
C GLN A 7 7.55 14.64 -15.25
N GLN A 8 6.48 15.23 -14.72
CA GLN A 8 6.55 16.32 -13.72
C GLN A 8 7.02 15.84 -12.35
N ALA A 9 6.78 14.57 -12.00
CA ALA A 9 7.22 13.97 -10.74
C ALA A 9 8.71 13.56 -10.74
N GLN A 10 9.45 13.81 -11.82
CA GLN A 10 10.89 13.58 -11.84
C GLN A 10 11.62 14.59 -10.94
N PRO A 11 12.66 14.17 -10.18
CA PRO A 11 13.32 12.86 -10.21
C PRO A 11 12.70 11.81 -9.26
N TYR A 12 11.69 12.17 -8.46
CA TYR A 12 11.11 11.31 -7.43
C TYR A 12 10.51 10.02 -7.98
N TRP A 13 9.86 10.09 -9.16
CA TRP A 13 9.34 8.89 -9.82
C TRP A 13 10.43 7.87 -10.15
N GLN A 14 11.60 8.31 -10.60
CA GLN A 14 12.71 7.41 -10.88
C GLN A 14 13.21 6.75 -9.58
N GLN A 15 13.37 7.55 -8.52
CA GLN A 15 13.77 7.05 -7.20
C GLN A 15 12.74 6.06 -6.62
N TYR A 16 11.46 6.24 -6.94
CA TYR A 16 10.35 5.35 -6.60
C TYR A 16 10.51 3.97 -7.22
N ILE A 17 10.55 3.93 -8.55
CA ILE A 17 10.53 2.66 -9.28
C ILE A 17 11.87 1.92 -9.20
N GLU A 18 12.99 2.62 -8.99
CA GLU A 18 14.33 2.04 -8.89
C GLU A 18 14.81 1.86 -7.45
N HIS A 19 13.94 2.06 -6.46
CA HIS A 19 14.32 1.94 -5.05
C HIS A 19 14.93 0.58 -4.74
N GLU A 20 15.93 0.55 -3.85
CA GLU A 20 16.67 -0.66 -3.51
C GLU A 20 15.75 -1.80 -3.02
N PHE A 21 14.70 -1.46 -2.28
CA PHE A 21 13.65 -2.40 -1.87
C PHE A 21 13.02 -3.13 -3.07
N VAL A 22 12.63 -2.39 -4.11
CA VAL A 22 12.00 -2.94 -5.33
C VAL A 22 13.00 -3.82 -6.08
N GLN A 23 14.24 -3.37 -6.19
CA GLN A 23 15.32 -4.11 -6.86
C GLN A 23 15.65 -5.42 -6.14
N GLN A 24 15.75 -5.40 -4.82
CA GLN A 24 16.00 -6.61 -4.01
C GLN A 24 14.81 -7.56 -4.03
N LEU A 25 13.58 -7.04 -4.02
CA LEU A 25 12.37 -7.85 -4.14
C LEU A 25 12.31 -8.56 -5.49
N ALA A 26 12.58 -7.85 -6.59
CA ALA A 26 12.62 -8.42 -7.94
C ALA A 26 13.69 -9.51 -8.10
N LYS A 27 14.83 -9.37 -7.41
CA LYS A 27 15.91 -10.36 -7.39
C LYS A 27 15.70 -11.51 -6.40
N GLY A 28 14.68 -11.43 -5.54
CA GLY A 28 14.45 -12.39 -4.45
C GLY A 28 15.51 -12.35 -3.35
N THR A 29 16.29 -11.27 -3.24
CA THR A 29 17.37 -11.11 -2.26
C THR A 29 16.96 -10.29 -1.04
N LEU A 30 15.74 -9.74 -1.03
CA LEU A 30 15.24 -8.92 0.07
C LEU A 30 15.18 -9.73 1.38
N PRO A 31 15.76 -9.24 2.49
CA PRO A 31 15.66 -9.92 3.77
C PRO A 31 14.20 -10.09 4.21
N LYS A 32 13.85 -11.28 4.69
CA LYS A 32 12.49 -11.60 5.14
C LYS A 32 11.95 -10.58 6.15
N ALA A 33 12.77 -10.13 7.10
CA ALA A 33 12.36 -9.15 8.10
C ALA A 33 11.93 -7.80 7.48
N CYS A 34 12.58 -7.35 6.41
CA CYS A 34 12.19 -6.14 5.69
C CYS A 34 10.83 -6.31 5.01
N PHE A 35 10.59 -7.48 4.39
CA PHE A 35 9.30 -7.79 3.79
C PHE A 35 8.16 -7.90 4.82
N GLN A 36 8.42 -8.53 5.96
CA GLN A 36 7.47 -8.61 7.08
C GLN A 36 7.12 -7.21 7.61
N HIS A 37 8.12 -6.34 7.79
CA HIS A 37 7.89 -4.97 8.21
C HIS A 37 7.05 -4.19 7.17
N TYR A 38 7.39 -4.31 5.89
CA TYR A 38 6.62 -3.72 4.79
C TYR A 38 5.15 -4.13 4.84
N LEU A 39 4.84 -5.43 4.91
CA LEU A 39 3.45 -5.91 4.92
C LEU A 39 2.65 -5.45 6.14
N LYS A 40 3.28 -5.35 7.33
CA LYS A 40 2.59 -4.81 8.52
C LYS A 40 2.16 -3.36 8.29
N GLN A 41 3.02 -2.55 7.68
CA GLN A 41 2.72 -1.15 7.38
C GLN A 41 1.75 -1.02 6.19
N ASP A 42 1.87 -1.87 5.17
CA ASP A 42 0.98 -1.87 4.01
C ASP A 42 -0.46 -2.23 4.41
N TYR A 43 -0.65 -3.17 5.34
CA TYR A 43 -1.97 -3.43 5.94
C TYR A 43 -2.60 -2.16 6.56
N LEU A 44 -1.82 -1.38 7.32
CA LEU A 44 -2.29 -0.13 7.94
C LEU A 44 -2.59 0.95 6.88
N TYR A 45 -1.81 0.98 5.80
CA TYR A 45 -2.05 1.86 4.66
C TYR A 45 -3.35 1.48 3.93
N LEU A 46 -3.54 0.20 3.60
CA LEU A 46 -4.73 -0.34 2.92
C LEU A 46 -6.01 -0.07 3.71
N PHE A 47 -5.97 -0.08 5.04
CA PHE A 47 -7.10 0.34 5.87
C PHE A 47 -7.55 1.78 5.57
N HIS A 48 -6.61 2.73 5.51
CA HIS A 48 -6.92 4.13 5.20
C HIS A 48 -7.24 4.34 3.72
N TYR A 49 -6.56 3.61 2.83
CA TYR A 49 -6.81 3.65 1.40
C TYR A 49 -8.23 3.16 1.08
N SER A 50 -8.70 2.12 1.77
CA SER A 50 -10.09 1.65 1.73
C SER A 50 -11.08 2.74 2.16
N ARG A 51 -10.77 3.50 3.22
CA ARG A 51 -11.60 4.64 3.65
C ARG A 51 -11.64 5.75 2.60
N ALA A 52 -10.53 6.00 1.89
CA ALA A 52 -10.49 6.99 0.82
C ALA A 52 -11.40 6.59 -0.36
N PHE A 53 -11.42 5.31 -0.77
CA PHE A 53 -12.35 4.85 -1.80
C PHE A 53 -13.81 4.81 -1.33
N ALA A 54 -14.08 4.43 -0.08
CA ALA A 54 -15.41 4.56 0.50
C ALA A 54 -15.90 6.02 0.49
N LEU A 55 -15.01 6.98 0.76
CA LEU A 55 -15.31 8.41 0.62
C LEU A 55 -15.58 8.79 -0.85
N GLY A 56 -14.88 8.17 -1.81
CA GLY A 56 -15.16 8.30 -3.24
C GLY A 56 -16.57 7.85 -3.59
N VAL A 57 -17.02 6.70 -3.08
CA VAL A 57 -18.40 6.21 -3.24
C VAL A 57 -19.40 7.21 -2.65
N TYR A 58 -19.14 7.71 -1.44
CA TYR A 58 -20.01 8.70 -0.78
C TYR A 58 -20.12 10.02 -1.55
N LYS A 59 -19.05 10.46 -2.21
CA LYS A 59 -18.99 11.72 -2.97
C LYS A 59 -19.49 11.61 -4.42
N ALA A 60 -19.75 10.40 -4.91
CA ALA A 60 -20.22 10.18 -6.27
C ALA A 60 -21.57 10.86 -6.52
N LYS A 61 -21.75 11.45 -7.70
CA LYS A 61 -22.98 12.18 -8.05
C LYS A 61 -24.06 11.29 -8.67
N ASN A 62 -23.70 10.08 -9.07
CA ASN A 62 -24.58 9.11 -9.71
C ASN A 62 -24.00 7.69 -9.58
N PHE A 63 -24.81 6.67 -9.88
CA PHE A 63 -24.41 5.27 -9.76
C PHE A 63 -23.23 4.88 -10.67
N ALA A 64 -23.09 5.51 -11.84
CA ALA A 64 -21.97 5.22 -12.73
C ALA A 64 -20.63 5.68 -12.12
N GLU A 65 -20.61 6.82 -11.43
CA GLU A 65 -19.43 7.32 -10.70
C GLU A 65 -19.09 6.47 -9.46
N MET A 66 -20.06 5.74 -8.89
CA MET A 66 -19.83 4.84 -7.75
C MET A 66 -19.07 3.58 -8.16
N GLU A 67 -19.14 3.16 -9.43
CA GLU A 67 -18.66 1.84 -9.86
C GLU A 67 -17.16 1.64 -9.65
N THR A 68 -16.34 2.59 -10.08
CA THR A 68 -14.88 2.50 -9.92
C THR A 68 -14.46 2.42 -8.44
N PRO A 69 -14.82 3.38 -7.56
CA PRO A 69 -14.40 3.31 -6.17
C PRO A 69 -14.99 2.11 -5.41
N ARG A 70 -16.20 1.65 -5.77
CA ARG A 70 -16.80 0.43 -5.21
C ARG A 70 -15.99 -0.82 -5.59
N LYS A 71 -15.65 -0.99 -6.87
CA LYS A 71 -14.83 -2.11 -7.35
C LYS A 71 -13.44 -2.10 -6.73
N THR A 72 -12.82 -0.93 -6.61
CA THR A 72 -11.51 -0.82 -5.95
C THR A 72 -11.60 -1.22 -4.48
N LEU A 73 -12.64 -0.80 -3.76
CA LEU A 73 -12.86 -1.21 -2.37
C LEU A 73 -12.99 -2.74 -2.22
N GLU A 74 -13.69 -3.38 -3.16
CA GLU A 74 -13.85 -4.85 -3.18
C GLU A 74 -12.49 -5.57 -3.33
N ILE A 75 -11.62 -5.08 -4.23
CA ILE A 75 -10.26 -5.62 -4.42
C ILE A 75 -9.42 -5.41 -3.15
N LEU A 76 -9.47 -4.21 -2.55
CA LEU A 76 -8.72 -3.90 -1.33
C LEU A 76 -9.12 -4.81 -0.17
N CYS A 77 -10.41 -5.12 -0.03
CA CYS A 77 -10.89 -6.06 0.98
C CYS A 77 -10.30 -7.46 0.80
N GLN A 78 -10.13 -7.93 -0.43
CA GLN A 78 -9.49 -9.22 -0.74
C GLN A 78 -7.98 -9.18 -0.44
N GLU A 79 -7.31 -8.08 -0.78
CA GLU A 79 -5.89 -7.87 -0.54
C GLU A 79 -5.54 -7.84 0.95
N ILE A 80 -6.39 -7.21 1.78
CA ILE A 80 -6.24 -7.22 3.25
C ILE A 80 -6.27 -8.66 3.79
N GLN A 81 -7.12 -9.54 3.25
CA GLN A 81 -7.15 -10.94 3.68
C GLN A 81 -5.85 -11.68 3.32
N LEU A 82 -5.25 -11.38 2.17
CA LEU A 82 -3.95 -11.93 1.79
C LEU A 82 -2.85 -11.53 2.80
N HIS A 83 -2.83 -10.26 3.20
CA HIS A 83 -1.88 -9.75 4.21
C HIS A 83 -2.05 -10.47 5.56
N LEU A 84 -3.29 -10.65 6.02
CA LEU A 84 -3.59 -11.35 7.26
C LEU A 84 -3.16 -12.83 7.21
N ASN A 85 -3.28 -13.47 6.04
CA ASN A 85 -2.84 -14.85 5.85
C ASN A 85 -1.31 -14.97 5.98
N TYR A 86 -0.54 -14.10 5.31
CA TYR A 86 0.92 -14.07 5.47
C TYR A 86 1.36 -13.83 6.92
N CYS A 87 0.70 -12.88 7.60
CA CYS A 87 1.02 -12.59 8.99
C CYS A 87 0.72 -13.79 9.89
N ARG A 88 -0.38 -14.50 9.65
CA ARG A 88 -0.74 -15.72 10.38
C ARG A 88 0.29 -16.84 10.19
N GLU A 89 0.81 -17.03 8.97
CA GLU A 89 1.88 -17.99 8.69
C GLU A 89 3.18 -17.66 9.45
N TRP A 90 3.37 -16.41 9.85
CA TRP A 90 4.50 -15.96 10.65
C TRP A 90 4.21 -15.85 12.15
N GLY A 91 3.03 -16.29 12.59
CA GLY A 91 2.61 -16.22 13.99
C GLY A 91 2.28 -14.80 14.48
N ILE A 92 2.08 -13.85 13.56
CA ILE A 92 1.73 -12.45 13.87
C ILE A 92 0.20 -12.33 13.89
N SER A 93 -0.37 -11.84 14.99
CA SER A 93 -1.80 -11.58 15.11
C SER A 93 -2.21 -10.26 14.47
N GLU A 94 -3.46 -10.14 14.02
CA GLU A 94 -4.00 -8.88 13.48
C GLU A 94 -3.92 -7.73 14.50
N GLN A 95 -4.14 -8.04 15.78
CA GLN A 95 -4.05 -7.05 16.86
C GLN A 95 -2.62 -6.52 17.02
N GLU A 96 -1.60 -7.37 16.84
CA GLU A 96 -0.20 -6.94 16.85
C GLU A 96 0.09 -5.97 15.70
N ILE A 97 -0.46 -6.22 14.50
CA ILE A 97 -0.32 -5.33 13.34
C ILE A 97 -1.01 -4.00 13.61
N PHE A 98 -2.23 -4.02 14.15
CA PHE A 98 -3.01 -2.81 14.41
C PHE A 98 -2.39 -1.92 15.50
N CYS A 99 -1.76 -2.54 16.51
CA CYS A 99 -1.01 -1.84 17.55
C CYS A 99 0.41 -1.44 17.12
N HIS A 100 0.89 -1.91 15.97
CA HIS A 100 2.20 -1.52 15.45
C HIS A 100 2.20 0.00 15.25
N PRO A 101 3.23 0.72 15.72
CA PRO A 101 3.36 2.14 15.45
C PRO A 101 3.21 2.40 13.96
N ARG A 102 2.27 3.29 13.62
CA ARG A 102 2.18 3.83 12.27
C ARG A 102 3.40 4.69 12.08
N GLU A 103 4.33 4.20 11.28
CA GLU A 103 5.42 5.05 10.87
C GLU A 103 4.88 5.88 9.71
N CYS A 104 4.71 7.20 9.91
CA CYS A 104 4.55 8.13 8.77
C CYS A 104 5.77 8.07 7.83
N ARG A 105 6.85 7.43 8.27
CA ARG A 105 8.13 7.26 7.59
C ARG A 105 8.47 5.78 7.58
N LEU A 106 7.97 5.06 6.59
CA LEU A 106 8.49 3.72 6.29
C LEU A 106 10.00 3.86 6.07
N HIS A 107 10.82 3.39 7.00
CA HIS A 107 12.28 3.51 6.90
C HIS A 107 12.82 2.79 5.65
N CYS A 108 12.04 1.86 5.09
CA CYS A 108 12.31 1.18 3.81
C CYS A 108 11.74 1.87 2.54
N LEU A 109 10.97 2.95 2.67
CA LEU A 109 10.41 3.74 1.55
C LEU A 109 10.63 5.26 1.73
N TYR A 110 11.64 5.63 2.53
CA TYR A 110 11.89 7.00 2.95
C TYR A 110 11.97 8.05 1.82
N PRO A 111 12.45 7.76 0.59
CA PRO A 111 12.49 8.80 -0.44
C PRO A 111 11.17 9.02 -1.21
N LEU A 112 10.07 8.34 -0.87
CA LEU A 112 8.93 8.19 -1.79
C LEU A 112 7.64 8.92 -1.40
N PHE A 113 7.60 9.46 -0.19
CA PHE A 113 6.46 10.23 0.32
C PHE A 113 6.88 11.57 0.93
N ALA A 114 8.07 12.09 0.57
CA ALA A 114 8.56 13.41 0.94
C ALA A 114 8.74 14.29 -0.31
#